data_AF-A0A1M5F5L3-F1
#
_entry.id   AF-A0A1M5F5L3-F1
#
_cell.length_a   1.000
_cell.length_b   1.000
_cell.length_c   1.000
_cell.angle_alpha   90.00
_cell.angle_beta   90.00
_cell.angle_gamma   90.00
#
_symmetry.space_group_name_H-M   'P 1'
#
loop_
_entity.id
_entity.type
_entity.pdbx_description
1 polymer ?
#
loop_
_entity_poly.entity_id
_entity_poly.type
_entity_poly.pdbx_seq_one_letter_code
_entity_poly.pdbx_strand_id
1 'polypeptide(L)' 'MGDEKSLAHTRWNCKYHIVFAPKYRRQVFYGEKRRAIGEILRKLCEWKNV' A
#
# COMPACT_ATOMS: atom_id res chain seq x y z
N MET A 1 -13.23 -5.06 -17.32
CA MET A 1 -11.80 -5.19 -17.65
C MET A 1 -11.12 -5.68 -16.39
N GLY A 2 -10.62 -6.92 -16.37
CA GLY A 2 -10.15 -7.54 -15.13
C GLY A 2 -8.78 -6.99 -14.70
N ASP A 3 -8.59 -6.75 -13.42
CA ASP A 3 -7.31 -6.31 -12.81
C ASP A 3 -6.28 -7.46 -12.73
N GLU A 4 -6.18 -8.27 -13.79
CA GLU A 4 -5.36 -9.48 -13.83
C GLU A 4 -3.99 -9.15 -14.43
N LYS A 5 -2.91 -9.49 -13.72
CA LYS A 5 -1.54 -9.40 -14.25
C LYS A 5 -1.18 -10.73 -14.92
N SER A 6 -0.36 -10.68 -15.98
CA SER A 6 0.05 -11.87 -16.73
C SER A 6 1.53 -11.86 -17.15
N LEU A 7 2.13 -13.04 -17.14
CA LEU A 7 3.40 -13.38 -17.78
C LEU A 7 3.16 -14.51 -18.80
N ALA A 8 4.21 -14.91 -19.52
CA ALA A 8 4.13 -15.92 -20.59
C ALA A 8 3.38 -17.22 -20.21
N HIS A 9 3.47 -17.64 -18.94
CA HIS A 9 2.84 -18.89 -18.46
C HIS A 9 2.05 -18.75 -17.16
N THR A 10 1.79 -17.53 -16.68
CA THR A 10 1.09 -17.32 -15.41
C THR A 10 0.17 -16.11 -15.49
N ARG A 11 -1.05 -16.24 -14.98
CA ARG A 11 -1.99 -15.12 -14.77
C ARG A 11 -2.37 -15.09 -13.29
N TRP A 12 -2.44 -13.90 -12.70
CA TRP A 12 -2.76 -13.76 -11.28
C TRP A 12 -3.47 -12.45 -10.97
N ASN A 13 -4.22 -12.45 -9.87
CA ASN A 13 -4.88 -11.28 -9.32
C ASN A 13 -4.63 -11.26 -7.81
N CYS A 14 -3.50 -10.66 -7.41
CA CYS A 14 -3.04 -10.66 -6.02
C CYS A 14 -3.40 -9.35 -5.33
N LYS A 15 -4.68 -9.18 -4.99
CA LYS A 15 -5.17 -8.05 -4.20
C LYS A 15 -5.10 -8.38 -2.71
N TYR A 16 -4.51 -7.48 -1.93
CA TYR A 16 -4.35 -7.65 -0.49
C TYR A 16 -4.94 -6.46 0.28
N HIS A 17 -5.55 -6.74 1.43
CA HIS A 17 -5.96 -5.72 2.40
C HIS A 17 -4.88 -5.60 3.49
N ILE A 18 -4.07 -4.54 3.42
CA ILE A 18 -2.94 -4.31 4.32
C ILE A 18 -3.30 -3.20 5.31
N VAL A 19 -3.12 -3.45 6.61
CA VAL A 19 -3.43 -2.49 7.68
C VAL A 19 -2.20 -2.28 8.56
N PHE A 20 -1.93 -1.02 8.90
CA PHE A 20 -0.84 -0.63 9.78
C PHE A 20 -1.37 -0.02 11.07
N ALA A 21 -0.77 -0.40 12.20
CA ALA A 21 -1.05 0.20 13.50
C ALA A 21 0.24 0.77 14.10
N PRO A 22 0.19 1.97 14.70
CA PRO A 22 1.34 2.54 15.38
C PRO A 22 1.64 1.74 16.67
N LYS A 23 2.90 1.75 17.09
CA LYS A 23 3.32 1.12 18.34
C LYS A 23 2.46 1.65 19.50
N TYR A 24 1.94 0.74 20.33
CA TYR A 24 1.01 1.03 21.42
C TYR A 24 -0.34 1.65 20.99
N ARG A 25 -0.74 1.54 19.71
CA ARG A 25 -1.99 2.09 19.16
C ARG A 25 -2.21 3.59 19.43
N ARG A 26 -1.12 4.34 19.59
CA ARG A 26 -1.17 5.79 19.80
C ARG A 26 -1.79 6.47 18.57
N GLN A 27 -2.57 7.53 18.76
CA GLN A 27 -3.20 8.27 17.66
C GLN A 27 -2.21 9.20 16.91
N VAL A 28 -0.99 8.73 16.62
CA VAL A 28 0.07 9.54 15.97
C VAL A 28 -0.15 9.71 14.47
N PHE A 29 -0.90 8.81 13.85
CA PHE A 29 -1.19 8.84 12.42
C PHE A 29 -2.36 9.76 12.04
N TYR A 30 -2.94 10.48 13.00
CA TYR A 30 -4.06 11.38 12.79
C TYR A 30 -3.60 12.84 12.59
N GLY A 31 -4.51 13.67 12.08
CA GLY A 31 -4.25 15.08 11.81
C GLY A 31 -3.22 15.29 10.70
N GLU A 32 -2.31 16.22 10.91
CA GLU A 32 -1.32 16.69 9.92
C GLU A 32 -0.39 15.57 9.42
N LYS A 33 -0.06 14.61 10.31
CA LYS A 33 0.85 13.49 9.99
C LYS A 33 0.23 12.49 9.02
N ARG A 34 -1.10 12.40 8.95
CA ARG A 34 -1.81 11.46 8.07
C ARG A 34 -1.43 11.65 6.61
N ARG A 35 -1.34 12.91 6.16
CA ARG A 35 -1.04 13.25 4.77
C ARG A 35 0.39 12.85 4.41
N ALA A 36 1.36 13.26 5.23
CA ALA A 36 2.77 12.95 5.04
C ALA A 36 3.04 11.44 5.00
N ILE A 37 2.44 10.67 5.91
CA ILE A 37 2.61 9.20 5.95
C ILE A 37 2.02 8.55 4.70
N GLY A 38 0.84 9.00 4.26
CA GLY A 38 0.24 8.50 3.02
C GLY A 38 1.09 8.78 1.79
N GLU A 39 1.71 9.96 1.71
CA GLU A 39 2.63 10.32 0.62
C GLU A 39 3.90 9.44 0.63
N ILE A 40 4.48 9.20 1.80
CA ILE A 40 5.66 8.34 1.95
C ILE A 40 5.34 6.91 1.48
N LEU A 41 4.21 6.35 1.91
CA LEU A 41 3.81 5.00 1.51
C LEU A 41 3.58 4.87 0.00
N ARG A 42 2.92 5.85 -0.63
CA ARG A 42 2.73 5.85 -2.09
C ARG A 42 4.05 5.92 -2.85
N LYS A 43 4.95 6.83 -2.46
CA LYS A 43 6.29 6.95 -3.06
C LYS A 43 7.08 5.63 -2.94
N LEU A 44 6.99 4.95 -1.81
CA LEU A 44 7.63 3.64 -1.62
C LEU A 44 7.03 2.57 -2.54
N CYS A 45 5.71 2.54 -2.71
CA CYS A 45 5.03 1.63 -3.65
C CYS A 45 5.43 1.91 -5.10
N GLU A 46 5.51 3.19 -5.50
CA GLU A 46 5.97 3.61 -6.83
C GLU A 46 7.40 3.13 -7.10
N TRP A 47 8.33 3.32 -6.14
CA TRP A 47 9.71 2.86 -6.28
C TRP A 47 9.84 1.34 -6.38
N LYS A 48 8.98 0.60 -5.67
CA LYS A 48 8.97 -0.87 -5.68
C LYS A 48 8.16 -1.46 -6.84
N ASN A 49 7.46 -0.62 -7.60
CA ASN A 49 6.58 -1.00 -8.72
C ASN A 49 5.54 -2.06 -8.32
N VAL A 50 4.86 -1.83 -7.19
CA VAL A 50 3.84 -2.71 -6.61
C VAL A 50 2.44 -2.26 -6.99
#